data_AF-A0A924JRH3-F1
#
_entry.id   AF-A0A924JRH3-F1
#
_cell.length_a   1.000
_cell.length_b   1.000
_cell.length_c   1.000
_cell.angle_alpha   90.00
_cell.angle_beta   90.00
_cell.angle_gamma   90.00
#
_symmetry.space_group_name_H-M   'P 1'
#
loop_
_entity.id
_entity.type
_entity.pdbx_description
1 polymer ?
#
loop_
_entity_poly.entity_id
_entity_poly.type
_entity_poly.pdbx_seq_one_letter_code
_entity_poly.pdbx_strand_id
1 'polypeptide(L)' 'MQSNKKLLYQYAGFAIQLLVALGIATYAGLWIDKKLKLTIPLLIWMLPLLVLIMMILKTVKDTNKK' A
#
# COMPACT_ATOMS: atom_id res chain seq x y z
N MET A 1 5.34 -11.84 29.26
CA MET A 1 6.02 -12.11 27.98
C MET A 1 4.99 -12.04 26.86
N GLN A 2 5.08 -11.09 25.93
CA GLN A 2 4.24 -11.14 24.73
C GLN A 2 4.61 -12.40 23.94
N SER A 3 3.62 -13.25 23.62
CA SER A 3 3.86 -14.49 22.89
C SER A 3 4.34 -14.16 21.48
N ASN A 4 5.48 -14.70 21.04
CA ASN A 4 6.08 -14.45 19.72
C ASN A 4 5.08 -14.59 18.57
N LYS A 5 4.08 -15.48 18.72
CA LYS A 5 2.98 -15.66 17.77
C LYS A 5 2.17 -14.36 17.54
N LYS A 6 1.91 -13.59 18.61
CA LYS A 6 1.17 -12.32 18.54
C LYS A 6 1.90 -11.29 17.67
N LEU A 7 3.22 -11.22 17.82
CA LEU A 7 4.06 -10.33 17.02
C LEU A 7 4.04 -10.75 15.53
N LEU A 8 4.15 -12.05 15.25
CA LEU A 8 4.07 -12.58 13.88
C LEU A 8 2.72 -12.25 13.21
N TYR A 9 1.60 -12.46 13.92
CA TYR A 9 0.27 -12.11 13.39
C TYR A 9 0.11 -10.61 13.15
N GLN A 10 0.69 -9.77 14.01
CA GLN A 10 0.65 -8.32 13.82
C GLN A 10 1.39 -7.89 12.55
N TYR A 11 2.61 -8.40 12.33
CA TYR A 11 3.36 -8.12 11.09
C TYR A 11 2.67 -8.70 9.85
N ALA A 12 2.12 -9.91 9.95
CA ALA A 12 1.33 -10.51 8.87
C ALA A 12 0.12 -9.64 8.51
N GLY A 13 -0.59 -9.08 9.51
CA GLY A 13 -1.70 -8.16 9.30
C GLY A 13 -1.28 -6.91 8.52
N PHE A 14 -0.16 -6.30 8.90
CA PHE A 14 0.39 -5.15 8.16
C PHE A 14 0.80 -5.51 6.73
N ALA A 15 1.45 -6.66 6.54
CA ALA A 15 1.85 -7.14 5.23
C ALA A 15 0.65 -7.39 4.31
N ILE A 16 -0.41 -8.01 4.82
CA ILE A 16 -1.66 -8.24 4.07
C ILE A 16 -2.34 -6.91 3.75
N GLN A 17 -2.38 -5.97 4.70
CA GLN A 17 -2.95 -4.65 4.45
C GLN A 17 -2.21 -3.92 3.32
N LEU A 18 -0.87 -4.00 3.30
CA LEU A 18 -0.06 -3.43 2.22
C LEU A 18 -0.31 -4.17 0.90
N LEU A 19 -0.34 -5.51 0.91
CA LEU A 19 -0.62 -6.33 -0.27
C LEU A 19 -1.96 -5.96 -0.91
N VAL A 20 -3.02 -5.87 -0.11
CA VAL A 20 -4.36 -5.51 -0.57
C VAL A 20 -4.37 -4.08 -1.11
N ALA A 21 -3.74 -3.14 -0.41
CA ALA A 21 -3.66 -1.75 -0.87
C ALA A 21 -2.94 -1.62 -2.22
N LEU A 22 -1.83 -2.34 -2.40
CA LEU A 22 -1.07 -2.38 -3.66
C LEU A 22 -1.87 -3.08 -4.77
N GLY A 23 -2.56 -4.18 -4.47
CA GLY A 23 -3.42 -4.88 -5.42
C GLY A 23 -4.56 -3.99 -5.92
N ILE A 24 -5.21 -3.26 -5.02
CA ILE A 24 -6.25 -2.28 -5.38
C ILE A 24 -5.66 -1.14 -6.21
N ALA A 25 -4.51 -0.58 -5.80
CA ALA A 25 -3.88 0.54 -6.50
C ALA A 25 -3.43 0.19 -7.92
N THR A 26 -2.82 -0.98 -8.11
CA THR A 26 -2.41 -1.48 -9.44
C THR A 26 -3.63 -1.76 -10.32
N TYR A 27 -4.66 -2.42 -9.79
CA TYR A 27 -5.89 -2.69 -10.54
C TYR A 27 -6.61 -1.39 -10.92
N ALA A 28 -6.74 -0.45 -9.98
CA ALA A 28 -7.32 0.87 -10.24
C ALA A 28 -6.52 1.63 -11.30
N GLY A 29 -5.18 1.64 -11.20
CA GLY A 29 -4.30 2.28 -12.18
C GLY A 29 -4.49 1.70 -13.57
N LEU A 30 -4.49 0.38 -13.70
CA LEU A 30 -4.75 -0.30 -14.96
C LEU A 30 -6.13 0.03 -15.54
N TRP A 31 -7.17 0.05 -14.71
CA TRP A 31 -8.52 0.40 -15.15
C TRP A 31 -8.61 1.85 -15.64
N ILE A 32 -8.01 2.80 -14.92
CA ILE A 32 -8.02 4.22 -15.28
C ILE A 32 -7.15 4.46 -16.52
N ASP A 33 -5.95 3.89 -16.59
CA ASP A 33 -5.06 4.00 -17.76
C ASP A 33 -5.78 3.53 -19.04
N LYS A 34 -6.49 2.39 -18.98
CA LYS A 34 -7.31 1.88 -20.08
C LYS A 34 -8.48 2.79 -20.42
N LYS A 35 -9.19 3.31 -19.41
CA LYS A 35 -10.36 4.18 -19.60
C LYS A 35 -9.98 5.51 -20.24
N LEU A 36 -8.84 6.07 -19.86
CA LEU A 36 -8.31 7.33 -20.39
C LEU A 36 -7.55 7.15 -21.72
N LYS A 37 -7.40 5.90 -22.21
CA LYS A 37 -6.62 5.55 -23.40
C LYS A 37 -5.21 6.15 -23.37
N LEU A 38 -4.59 6.17 -22.19
CA LEU A 38 -3.24 6.69 -22.07
C LEU A 38 -2.29 5.80 -22.86
N THR A 39 -1.50 6.41 -23.75
CA THR A 39 -0.48 5.70 -24.55
C THR A 39 0.60 5.08 -23.67
N ILE A 40 0.84 5.70 -22.50
CA ILE A 40 1.81 5.24 -21.51
C ILE A 40 1.02 4.88 -20.25
N PRO A 41 1.12 3.64 -19.74
CA PRO A 41 0.41 3.22 -18.54
C PRO A 41 1.08 3.84 -17.31
N LEU A 42 0.76 5.10 -17.01
CA LEU A 42 1.40 5.88 -15.93
C LEU A 42 0.79 5.57 -14.56
N LEU A 43 -0.53 5.40 -14.49
CA LEU A 43 -1.23 5.27 -13.21
C LEU A 43 -1.01 3.93 -12.54
N ILE A 44 -0.82 2.86 -13.32
CA ILE A 44 -0.46 1.54 -12.78
C ILE A 44 0.88 1.56 -12.02
N TRP A 45 1.79 2.48 -12.34
CA TRP A 45 3.06 2.67 -11.62
C TRP A 45 2.96 3.75 -10.55
N MET A 46 2.32 4.89 -10.84
CA MET A 46 2.20 6.02 -9.91
C MET A 46 1.36 5.68 -8.68
N LEU A 47 0.21 5.01 -8.83
CA LEU A 47 -0.69 4.75 -7.72
C LEU A 47 -0.07 3.83 -6.65
N PRO A 48 0.58 2.70 -6.99
CA PRO A 48 1.27 1.88 -6.00
C PRO A 48 2.40 2.62 -5.28
N LEU A 49 3.16 3.45 -6.00
CA LEU A 49 4.19 4.31 -5.39
C LEU A 49 3.58 5.30 -4.40
N LEU A 50 2.46 5.92 -4.75
CA LEU A 50 1.73 6.83 -3.86
C LEU A 50 1.27 6.11 -2.59
N VAL A 51 0.77 4.88 -2.69
CA VAL A 51 0.38 4.05 -1.55
C VAL A 51 1.56 3.78 -0.61
N LEU A 52 2.74 3.45 -1.17
CA LEU A 52 3.95 3.24 -0.38
C LEU A 52 4.35 4.51 0.37
N ILE A 53 4.37 5.66 -0.31
CA ILE A 53 4.71 6.96 0.30
C ILE A 53 3.72 7.29 1.42
N MET A 54 2.41 7.15 1.18
CA MET A 54 1.39 7.39 2.19
C MET A 54 1.53 6.47 3.40
N MET A 55 1.83 5.18 3.20
CA MET A 55 2.07 4.26 4.30
C MET A 55 3.28 4.68 5.13
N ILE A 56 4.40 5.00 4.48
CA ILE A 56 5.61 5.45 5.18
C ILE A 56 5.34 6.72 5.98
N LEU A 57 4.71 7.73 5.37
CA LEU A 57 4.36 8.99 6.05
C LEU A 57 3.42 8.75 7.23
N LYS A 58 2.44 7.85 7.07
CA LYS A 58 1.52 7.48 8.15
C LYS A 58 2.26 6.78 9.28
N THR A 59 3.12 5.81 8.97
CA THR A 59 3.94 5.11 9.97
C THR A 59 4.83 6.10 10.73
N VAL A 60 5.55 6.99 10.04
CA VAL A 60 6.40 8.00 10.68
C VAL A 60 5.57 8.92 11.59
N LYS A 61 4.40 9.38 11.12
CA LYS A 61 3.50 10.25 11.90
C LYS A 61 2.93 9.53 13.12
N ASP A 62 2.55 8.26 12.98
CA ASP A 62 1.99 7.45 14.06
C ASP A 62 3.07 7.10 15.10
N THR A 63 4.33 6.95 14.67
CA THR A 63 5.48 6.77 15.58
C THR A 63 5.85 8.07 16.31
N ASN A 64 5.77 9.24 15.66
CA ASN A 64 6.13 10.53 16.27
C ASN A 64 5.04 11.07 17.23
N LYS A 65 3.83 10.51 17.21
CA LYS A 65 2.74 10.87 18.15
C LYS A 65 2.76 10.05 19.45
N LYS A 66 3.74 9.19 19.63
CA LYS A 66 4.04 8.46 20.86
C LYS A 66 5.28 9.04 21.51
#